data_AF-A0A9E3VEG7-F1
#
_entry.id   AF-A0A9E3VEG7-F1
#
_cell.length_a   1.000
_cell.length_b   1.000
_cell.length_c   1.000
_cell.angle_alpha   90.00
_cell.angle_beta   90.00
_cell.angle_gamma   90.00
#
_symmetry.space_group_name_H-M   'P 1'
#
loop_
_entity.id
_entity.type
_entity.pdbx_description
1 polymer ?
#
loop_
_entity_poly.entity_id
_entity_poly.type
_entity_poly.pdbx_seq_one_letter_code
_entity_poly.pdbx_strand_id
1 'polypeptide(L)'
;MRGFEGAVLAVVVSASAWAQAPDVTALYEVSAAGSVAKLAPGARGTVVLAITAKDGAHVSDEAPLRIELKAKGASLGKEKLTLADSVAKKAEGQKYADPRFEVPVTAPAAAGQASVEAKLTFFICTEKVCSRQMKTVEIPIEVKGG
;
A
#
# COMPACT_ATOMS: atom_id res chain seq x y z
N MET A 1 5.47 -29.86 -68.74
CA MET A 1 4.86 -30.45 -67.53
C MET A 1 5.57 -29.88 -66.31
N ARG A 2 4.82 -29.14 -65.48
CA ARG A 2 4.98 -28.87 -64.03
C ARG A 2 6.41 -28.73 -63.46
N GLY A 3 6.84 -27.47 -63.28
CA GLY A 3 7.74 -27.07 -62.20
C GLY A 3 6.96 -26.13 -61.28
N PHE A 4 6.46 -26.62 -60.15
CA PHE A 4 5.79 -25.82 -59.13
C PHE A 4 6.85 -25.49 -58.07
N GLU A 5 7.48 -24.31 -58.18
CA GLU A 5 8.29 -23.76 -57.08
C GLU A 5 7.33 -23.25 -56.00
N GLY A 6 7.16 -24.05 -54.95
CA GLY A 6 6.41 -23.68 -53.76
C GLY A 6 7.27 -22.80 -52.85
N ALA A 7 7.03 -21.50 -52.86
CA ALA A 7 7.57 -20.58 -51.88
C ALA A 7 6.92 -20.84 -50.51
N VAL A 8 7.67 -21.39 -49.57
CA VAL A 8 7.26 -21.56 -48.17
C VAL A 8 7.46 -20.22 -47.46
N LEU A 9 6.37 -19.47 -47.28
CA LEU A 9 6.33 -18.28 -46.43
C LEU A 9 6.33 -18.70 -44.95
N ALA A 10 7.50 -18.62 -44.33
CA ALA A 10 7.65 -18.77 -42.88
C ALA A 10 7.08 -17.53 -42.17
N VAL A 11 5.93 -17.69 -41.52
CA VAL A 11 5.37 -16.67 -40.63
C VAL A 11 6.16 -16.70 -39.32
N VAL A 12 7.03 -15.71 -39.13
CA VAL A 12 7.73 -15.48 -37.86
C VAL A 12 6.74 -14.82 -36.91
N VAL A 13 6.16 -15.60 -36.00
CA VAL A 13 5.36 -15.06 -34.89
C VAL A 13 6.33 -14.52 -33.86
N SER A 14 6.66 -13.23 -33.95
CA SER A 14 7.39 -12.52 -32.91
C SER A 14 6.53 -12.45 -31.66
N ALA A 15 6.75 -13.36 -30.71
CA ALA A 15 6.23 -13.22 -29.36
C ALA A 15 6.89 -11.98 -28.74
N SER A 16 6.14 -10.88 -28.64
CA SER A 16 6.52 -9.73 -27.84
C SER A 16 6.68 -10.21 -26.40
N ALA A 17 7.93 -10.39 -25.97
CA ALA A 17 8.27 -10.54 -24.58
C ALA A 17 7.87 -9.24 -23.86
N TRP A 18 6.65 -9.21 -23.34
CA TRP A 18 6.29 -8.23 -22.33
C TRP A 18 7.25 -8.46 -21.18
N ALA A 19 8.20 -7.54 -21.02
CA ALA A 19 9.10 -7.52 -19.87
C ALA A 19 8.20 -7.54 -18.62
N GLN A 20 8.14 -8.69 -17.96
CA GLN A 20 7.47 -8.79 -16.68
C GLN A 20 8.28 -7.90 -15.74
N ALA A 21 7.68 -6.80 -15.29
CA ALA A 21 8.27 -6.02 -14.23
C ALA A 21 8.58 -6.97 -13.07
N PRO A 22 9.77 -6.90 -12.46
CA PRO A 22 10.11 -7.78 -11.36
C PRO A 22 9.03 -7.69 -10.29
N ASP A 23 8.51 -8.84 -9.85
CA ASP A 23 7.53 -8.87 -8.77
C ASP A 23 8.24 -8.49 -7.46
N VAL A 24 8.10 -7.21 -7.12
CA VAL A 24 8.66 -6.63 -5.90
C VAL A 24 7.68 -6.72 -4.74
N THR A 25 6.55 -7.43 -4.89
CA THR A 25 5.49 -7.46 -3.88
C THR A 25 5.91 -8.26 -2.64
N ALA A 26 6.82 -9.21 -2.80
CA ALA A 26 7.46 -9.92 -1.68
C ALA A 26 8.44 -9.04 -0.88
N LEU A 27 8.91 -7.93 -1.45
CA LEU A 27 9.93 -7.06 -0.85
C LEU A 27 9.36 -6.06 0.16
N TYR A 28 8.06 -6.15 0.47
CA TYR A 28 7.46 -5.33 1.51
C TYR A 28 6.24 -5.99 2.12
N GLU A 29 5.79 -5.43 3.23
CA GLU A 29 4.54 -5.75 3.86
C GLU A 29 3.80 -4.48 4.23
N VAL A 30 2.49 -4.44 3.98
CA VAL A 30 1.61 -3.38 4.47
C VAL A 30 0.79 -3.97 5.60
N SER A 31 0.87 -3.38 6.79
CA SER A 31 0.13 -3.85 7.96
C SER A 31 -0.69 -2.72 8.58
N ALA A 32 -1.84 -3.08 9.14
CA ALA A 32 -2.65 -2.21 9.98
C ALA A 32 -2.52 -2.55 11.47
N ALA A 33 -1.47 -3.29 11.83
CA ALA A 33 -1.22 -3.73 13.20
C ALA A 33 -1.06 -2.53 14.14
N GLY A 34 -1.68 -2.60 15.32
CA GLY A 34 -1.75 -1.48 16.26
C GLY A 34 -2.92 -0.53 16.03
N SER A 35 -3.72 -0.72 14.98
CA SER A 35 -4.99 0.00 14.82
C SER A 35 -5.99 -0.38 15.91
N VAL A 36 -6.80 0.59 16.31
CA VAL A 36 -7.93 0.35 17.18
C VAL A 36 -8.96 -0.56 16.49
N ALA A 37 -9.24 -1.71 17.10
CA ALA A 37 -10.24 -2.65 16.57
C ALA A 37 -11.64 -2.41 17.14
N LYS A 38 -11.73 -1.82 18.34
CA LYS A 38 -12.98 -1.60 19.08
C LYS A 38 -13.01 -0.23 19.73
N LEU A 39 -14.12 0.48 19.59
CA LEU A 39 -14.35 1.78 20.23
C LEU A 39 -15.72 1.81 20.92
N ALA A 40 -15.84 2.59 21.98
CA ALA A 40 -17.14 2.99 22.51
C ALA A 40 -17.73 4.10 21.61
N PRO A 41 -19.05 4.34 21.63
CA PRO A 41 -19.65 5.40 20.84
C PRO A 41 -19.09 6.77 21.23
N GLY A 42 -18.74 7.58 20.23
CA GLY A 42 -18.11 8.90 20.41
C GLY A 42 -16.65 8.87 20.88
N ALA A 43 -16.08 7.70 21.15
CA ALA A 43 -14.69 7.59 21.60
C ALA A 43 -13.70 7.86 20.46
N ARG A 44 -12.51 8.31 20.84
CA ARG A 44 -11.38 8.49 19.94
C ARG A 44 -10.45 7.28 20.01
N GLY A 45 -9.83 6.97 18.88
CA GLY A 45 -8.77 5.98 18.79
C GLY A 45 -7.80 6.34 17.68
N THR A 46 -6.93 5.40 17.35
CA THR A 46 -5.89 5.58 16.35
C THR A 46 -5.93 4.42 15.36
N VAL A 47 -5.92 4.76 14.07
CA VAL A 47 -5.65 3.81 12.99
C VAL A 47 -4.17 3.89 12.66
N VAL A 48 -3.52 2.73 12.60
CA VAL A 48 -2.10 2.60 12.29
C VAL A 48 -1.95 1.96 10.93
N LEU A 49 -1.07 2.51 10.10
CA LEU A 49 -0.64 1.93 8.83
C LEU A 49 0.88 1.89 8.81
N ALA A 50 1.47 0.73 8.58
CA ALA A 50 2.91 0.58 8.45
C ALA A 50 3.26 -0.11 7.12
N ILE A 51 4.31 0.37 6.48
CA ILE A 51 4.92 -0.27 5.31
C ILE A 51 6.33 -0.69 5.73
N THR A 52 6.57 -1.99 5.81
CA THR A 52 7.87 -2.55 6.20
C THR A 52 8.54 -3.12 4.96
N ALA A 53 9.70 -2.58 4.59
CA ALA A 53 10.48 -3.11 3.49
C ALA A 53 11.26 -4.37 3.93
N LYS A 54 11.55 -5.26 2.98
CA LYS A 54 12.23 -6.55 3.17
C LYS A 54 13.34 -6.73 2.15
N ASP A 55 14.23 -7.68 2.40
CA ASP A 55 15.27 -8.12 1.46
C ASP A 55 16.12 -6.98 0.85
N GLY A 56 16.50 -6.01 1.70
CA GLY A 56 17.31 -4.85 1.30
C GLY A 56 16.57 -3.79 0.47
N ALA A 57 15.26 -3.95 0.28
CA ALA A 57 14.44 -2.91 -0.29
C ALA A 57 14.19 -1.77 0.69
N HIS A 58 13.69 -0.65 0.18
CA HIS A 58 13.27 0.50 0.96
C HIS A 58 12.10 1.20 0.27
N VAL A 59 11.28 1.88 1.08
CA VAL A 59 10.31 2.84 0.54
C VAL A 59 11.06 4.08 0.08
N SER A 60 10.82 4.50 -1.16
CA SER A 60 11.48 5.68 -1.72
C SER A 60 11.14 6.95 -0.94
N ASP A 61 12.16 7.72 -0.58
CA ASP A 61 12.04 9.06 -0.01
C ASP A 61 12.05 10.17 -1.07
N GLU A 62 12.41 9.84 -2.31
CA GLU A 62 12.42 10.75 -3.46
C GLU A 62 11.09 10.70 -4.24
N ALA A 63 10.47 9.52 -4.36
CA ALA A 63 9.22 9.34 -5.07
C ALA A 63 8.00 9.58 -4.16
N PRO A 64 6.87 10.09 -4.70
CA PRO A 64 5.73 10.45 -3.89
C PRO A 64 5.05 9.23 -3.27
N LEU A 65 5.09 9.14 -1.94
CA LEU A 65 4.19 8.30 -1.15
C LEU A 65 2.89 9.07 -0.88
N ARG A 66 1.76 8.45 -1.21
CA ARG A 66 0.41 8.97 -0.96
C ARG A 66 -0.46 7.89 -0.34
N ILE A 67 -1.15 8.24 0.73
CA ILE A 67 -2.18 7.40 1.34
C ILE A 67 -3.47 8.21 1.37
N GLU A 68 -4.51 7.69 0.73
CA GLU A 68 -5.85 8.26 0.77
C GLU A 68 -6.73 7.38 1.67
N LEU A 69 -7.26 7.98 2.73
CA LEU A 69 -8.11 7.33 3.70
C LEU A 69 -9.56 7.74 3.48
N LYS A 70 -10.45 6.77 3.60
CA LYS A 70 -11.90 6.98 3.61
C LYS A 70 -12.50 6.22 4.77
N ALA A 71 -13.19 6.91 5.66
CA ALA A 71 -13.94 6.27 6.72
C ALA A 71 -15.40 6.06 6.31
N LYS A 72 -15.96 4.93 6.75
CA LYS A 72 -17.39 4.65 6.75
C LYS A 72 -17.86 4.58 8.19
N GLY A 73 -18.81 5.44 8.54
CA GLY A 73 -19.38 5.47 9.89
C GLY A 73 -18.44 6.02 10.98
N ALA A 74 -17.27 6.55 10.65
CA ALA A 74 -16.36 7.21 11.58
C ALA A 74 -15.80 8.50 10.98
N SER A 75 -15.20 9.36 11.82
CA SER A 75 -14.54 10.59 11.38
C SER A 75 -13.02 10.46 11.48
N LEU A 76 -12.30 10.88 10.45
CA LEU A 76 -10.83 10.88 10.42
C LEU A 76 -10.28 12.25 10.77
N GLY A 77 -9.18 12.29 11.54
CA GLY A 77 -8.42 13.51 11.78
C GLY A 77 -7.65 13.97 10.54
N LYS A 78 -7.36 13.05 9.62
CA LYS A 78 -6.69 13.34 8.35
C LYS A 78 -7.03 12.28 7.31
N GLU A 79 -7.31 12.71 6.08
CA GLU A 79 -7.72 11.81 4.99
C GLU A 79 -6.64 11.59 3.92
N LYS A 80 -5.62 12.45 3.88
CA LYS A 80 -4.53 12.36 2.91
C LYS A 80 -3.21 12.42 3.65
N LEU A 81 -2.41 11.38 3.52
CA LEU A 81 -1.08 11.30 4.13
C LEU A 81 -0.01 11.25 3.06
N THR A 82 1.14 11.83 3.40
CA THR A 82 2.37 11.80 2.62
C THR A 82 3.49 11.24 3.48
N LEU A 83 4.67 10.97 2.91
CA LEU A 83 5.81 10.47 3.69
C LEU A 83 6.15 11.36 4.91
N ALA A 84 5.93 12.67 4.81
CA ALA A 84 6.16 13.62 5.91
C ALA A 84 5.24 13.42 7.12
N ASP A 85 4.10 12.73 6.93
CA ASP A 85 3.18 12.38 8.01
C ASP A 85 3.58 11.10 8.75
N SER A 86 4.64 10.43 8.30
CA SER A 86 5.17 9.24 8.97
C SER A 86 5.76 9.63 10.33
N VAL A 87 5.33 8.93 11.37
CA VAL A 87 5.89 9.03 12.73
C VAL A 87 7.14 8.16 12.92
N ALA A 88 7.46 7.31 11.93
CA ALA A 88 8.62 6.44 12.00
C ALA A 88 9.93 7.23 12.02
N LYS A 89 10.87 6.75 12.84
CA LYS A 89 12.25 7.24 12.89
C LYS A 89 13.17 6.17 12.32
N LYS A 90 14.25 6.60 11.68
CA LYS A 90 15.32 5.70 11.24
C LYS A 90 15.91 5.02 12.47
N ALA A 91 15.98 3.69 12.46
CA ALA A 91 16.73 2.98 13.47
C ALA A 91 18.24 3.20 13.26
N GLU A 92 19.02 3.00 14.32
CA GLU A 92 20.48 3.12 14.24
C GLU A 92 21.04 2.15 13.19
N GLY A 93 21.87 2.66 12.28
CA GLY A 93 22.43 1.87 11.17
C GLY A 93 21.53 1.71 9.94
N GLN A 94 20.28 2.19 9.95
CA GLN A 94 19.41 2.15 8.76
C GLN A 94 19.52 3.41 7.91
N LYS A 95 19.66 3.22 6.60
CA LYS A 95 19.66 4.32 5.63
C LYS A 95 18.26 4.92 5.43
N TYR A 96 17.22 4.08 5.46
CA TYR A 96 15.82 4.45 5.24
C TYR A 96 14.97 3.96 6.41
N ALA A 97 13.95 4.73 6.79
CA ALA A 97 12.97 4.30 7.79
C ALA A 97 11.79 3.63 7.09
N ASP A 98 11.28 2.56 7.68
CA ASP A 98 10.00 1.97 7.30
C ASP A 98 8.86 2.90 7.76
N PRO A 99 8.09 3.52 6.84
CA PRO A 99 7.14 4.53 7.23
C PRO A 99 5.97 3.93 8.00
N ARG A 100 5.58 4.64 9.06
CA ARG A 100 4.45 4.31 9.93
C ARG A 100 3.60 5.55 10.13
N PHE A 101 2.31 5.41 9.94
CA PHE A 101 1.34 6.49 10.02
C PHE A 101 0.34 6.20 11.12
N GLU A 102 0.01 7.23 11.89
CA GLU A 102 -0.97 7.16 12.95
C GLU A 102 -2.03 8.23 12.71
N VAL A 103 -3.24 7.78 12.43
CA VAL A 103 -4.36 8.67 12.09
C VAL A 103 -5.40 8.60 13.20
N PRO A 104 -5.68 9.74 13.86
CA PRO A 104 -6.77 9.82 14.81
C PRO A 104 -8.10 9.50 14.12
N VAL A 105 -8.90 8.64 14.74
CA VAL A 105 -10.27 8.31 14.31
C VAL A 105 -11.22 8.55 15.46
N THR A 106 -12.42 9.04 15.17
CA THR A 106 -13.50 9.22 16.15
C THR A 106 -14.68 8.35 15.74
N ALA A 107 -15.13 7.50 16.67
CA ALA A 107 -16.29 6.65 16.50
C ALA A 107 -17.58 7.49 16.44
N PRO A 108 -18.61 7.00 15.74
CA PRO A 108 -19.92 7.63 15.73
C PRO A 108 -20.56 7.57 17.13
N ALA A 109 -21.53 8.44 17.39
CA ALA A 109 -22.26 8.46 18.67
C ALA A 109 -23.20 7.26 18.87
N ALA A 110 -23.54 6.54 17.79
CA ALA A 110 -24.33 5.32 17.85
C ALA A 110 -23.42 4.08 17.76
N ALA A 111 -23.81 2.99 18.43
CA ALA A 111 -23.17 1.70 18.24
C ALA A 111 -23.37 1.19 16.79
N GLY A 112 -22.40 0.43 16.28
CA GLY A 112 -22.45 -0.08 14.92
C GLY A 112 -21.10 -0.51 14.36
N GLN A 113 -21.07 -0.77 13.06
CA GLN A 113 -19.85 -1.06 12.34
C GLN A 113 -19.29 0.22 11.72
N ALA A 114 -18.01 0.45 11.91
CA ALA A 114 -17.24 1.44 11.17
C ALA A 114 -16.08 0.75 10.45
N SER A 115 -15.57 1.37 9.39
CA SER A 115 -14.34 0.91 8.75
C SER A 115 -13.56 2.07 8.17
N VAL A 116 -12.26 1.87 8.02
CA VAL A 116 -11.36 2.80 7.32
C VAL A 116 -10.72 2.06 6.16
N GLU A 117 -10.99 2.52 4.95
CA GLU A 117 -10.32 2.08 3.73
C GLU A 117 -9.10 2.99 3.50
N ALA A 118 -7.94 2.38 3.32
CA ALA A 118 -6.70 3.05 3.02
C ALA A 118 -6.21 2.63 1.63
N LYS A 119 -6.11 3.60 0.70
CA LYS A 119 -5.49 3.42 -0.60
C LYS A 119 -4.08 3.97 -0.57
N LEU A 120 -3.10 3.08 -0.60
CA LEU A 120 -1.69 3.41 -0.58
C LEU A 120 -1.14 3.40 -2.00
N THR A 121 -0.43 4.46 -2.35
CA THR A 121 0.47 4.54 -3.51
C THR A 121 1.86 4.87 -2.99
N PHE A 122 2.82 4.00 -3.24
CA PHE A 122 4.20 4.22 -2.84
C PHE A 122 5.14 3.55 -3.84
N PHE A 123 6.44 3.78 -3.70
CA PHE A 123 7.44 3.13 -4.53
C PHE A 123 8.35 2.29 -3.62
N ILE A 124 8.48 1.01 -3.96
CA ILE A 124 9.46 0.14 -3.33
C ILE A 124 10.69 0.06 -4.24
N CYS A 125 11.85 0.33 -3.66
CA CYS A 125 13.12 0.44 -4.36
C CYS A 125 14.12 -0.55 -3.81
N THR A 126 14.88 -1.17 -4.70
CA THR A 126 16.12 -1.91 -4.43
C THR A 126 17.26 -1.17 -5.12
N GLU A 127 18.48 -1.70 -5.05
CA GLU A 127 19.63 -1.14 -5.78
C GLU A 127 19.43 -1.08 -7.30
N LYS A 128 18.59 -1.97 -7.85
CA LYS A 128 18.46 -2.16 -9.31
C LYS A 128 17.12 -1.70 -9.88
N VAL A 129 16.08 -1.66 -9.05
CA VAL A 129 14.72 -1.36 -9.52
C VAL A 129 13.94 -0.55 -8.49
N CYS A 130 13.21 0.45 -8.98
CA CYS A 130 12.16 1.15 -8.24
C CYS A 130 10.83 0.92 -8.95
N SER A 131 9.85 0.39 -8.23
CA SER A 131 8.55 0.04 -8.80
C SER A 131 7.40 0.58 -7.97
N ARG A 132 6.42 1.16 -8.68
CA ARG A 132 5.21 1.74 -8.08
C ARG A 132 4.28 0.65 -7.58
N GLN A 133 3.88 0.76 -6.33
CA GLN A 133 2.96 -0.11 -5.65
C GLN A 133 1.64 0.62 -5.37
N MET A 134 0.53 -0.07 -5.61
CA MET A 134 -0.81 0.38 -5.26
C MET A 134 -1.47 -0.72 -4.43
N LYS A 135 -1.84 -0.39 -3.19
CA LYS A 135 -2.46 -1.34 -2.26
C LYS A 135 -3.68 -0.71 -1.61
N THR A 136 -4.70 -1.52 -1.37
CA THR A 136 -5.88 -1.13 -0.61
C THR A 136 -5.95 -2.00 0.62
N VAL A 137 -6.08 -1.37 1.79
CA VAL A 137 -6.23 -2.03 3.08
C VAL A 137 -7.54 -1.57 3.70
N GLU A 138 -8.36 -2.50 4.15
CA GLU A 138 -9.58 -2.19 4.91
C GLU A 138 -9.36 -2.53 6.37
N ILE A 139 -9.70 -1.59 7.24
CA ILE A 139 -9.46 -1.65 8.68
C ILE A 139 -10.82 -1.58 9.36
N PRO A 140 -11.38 -2.71 9.81
CA PRO A 140 -12.67 -2.74 10.50
C PRO A 140 -12.53 -2.17 11.91
N ILE A 141 -13.51 -1.38 12.32
CA ILE A 141 -13.64 -0.81 13.66
C ILE A 141 -15.03 -1.15 14.20
N GLU A 142 -15.08 -1.94 15.25
CA GLU A 142 -16.33 -2.30 15.89
C GLU A 142 -16.69 -1.26 16.96
N VAL A 143 -17.86 -0.64 16.84
CA VAL A 143 -18.34 0.37 17.79
C VAL A 143 -19.36 -0.30 18.72
N LYS A 144 -18.91 -0.76 19.88
CA LYS A 144 -19.79 -1.43 20.85
C LYS A 144 -20.43 -0.41 21.78
N GLY A 145 -21.77 -0.35 21.77
CA GLY A 145 -22.53 0.34 22.79
C GLY A 145 -22.31 -0.35 24.13
N GLY A 146 -21.95 0.42 25.15
CA GLY A 146 -21.95 -0.03 26.54
C GLY A 146 -23.37 -0.19 27.07
#